data_AF-A0A2V8LYA1-F1
#
_entry.id   AF-A0A2V8LYA1-F1
#
_cell.length_a   1.000
_cell.length_b   1.000
_cell.length_c   1.000
_cell.angle_alpha   90.00
_cell.angle_beta   90.00
_cell.angle_gamma   90.00
#
_symmetry.space_group_name_H-M   'P 1'
#
loop_
_entity.id
_entity.type
_entity.pdbx_description
1 polymer ?
#
loop_
_entity_poly.entity_id
_entity_poly.type
_entity_poly.pdbx_seq_one_letter_code
_entity_poly.pdbx_strand_id
1 'polypeptide(L)'
;MTPLDKFLAQSIPDLRERFVDRARPVPKGLVEALETDQRQGAHHLAKQIRERRRKNRAEGQRLHNLLRFEIELWEQGFRFIAGVDEAGMAPLAGPVVAAAVILPRNYKLRQLNDSKQILDEALRAELAKHIKQDAVVWSVGRAEVGEIDTLNIYHAGLLAMQRAVNGLSSHPDFILVDARRIPHCSAPQRGIIKGDTLSASIAAAS
;
A
#
# COMPACT_ATOMS: atom_id res chain seq x y z
N MET A 1 -15.29 -12.53 -40.42
CA MET A 1 -14.14 -12.09 -39.60
C MET A 1 -14.59 -11.95 -38.16
N THR A 2 -14.04 -12.79 -37.29
CA THR A 2 -14.18 -12.63 -35.85
C THR A 2 -13.51 -11.33 -35.40
N PRO A 3 -13.87 -10.78 -34.22
CA PRO A 3 -13.15 -9.65 -33.65
C PRO A 3 -11.65 -9.92 -33.47
N LEU A 4 -11.25 -11.18 -33.25
CA LEU A 4 -9.85 -11.60 -33.11
C LEU A 4 -9.11 -11.52 -34.44
N ASP A 5 -9.73 -11.92 -35.56
CA ASP A 5 -9.13 -11.83 -36.90
C ASP A 5 -8.77 -10.39 -37.26
N LYS A 6 -9.59 -9.42 -36.84
CA LYS A 6 -9.30 -7.97 -37.02
C LYS A 6 -8.08 -7.50 -36.23
N PHE A 7 -7.78 -8.13 -35.10
CA PHE A 7 -6.57 -7.85 -34.33
C PHE A 7 -5.35 -8.52 -34.94
N LEU A 8 -5.46 -9.78 -35.36
CA LEU A 8 -4.35 -10.49 -36.00
C LEU A 8 -3.94 -9.85 -37.34
N ALA A 9 -4.87 -9.20 -38.04
CA ALA A 9 -4.54 -8.44 -39.26
C ALA A 9 -3.74 -7.15 -39.01
N GLN A 10 -3.66 -6.64 -37.77
CA GLN A 10 -2.89 -5.44 -37.44
C GLN A 10 -1.38 -5.73 -37.36
N SER A 11 -0.58 -4.67 -37.43
CA SER A 11 0.87 -4.77 -37.23
C SER A 11 1.20 -5.10 -35.77
N ILE A 12 2.30 -5.81 -35.54
CA ILE A 12 2.78 -6.12 -34.19
C ILE A 12 3.10 -4.84 -33.38
N PRO A 13 3.72 -3.79 -33.97
CA PRO A 13 3.89 -2.50 -33.30
C PRO A 13 2.58 -1.90 -32.80
N ASP A 14 1.51 -1.87 -33.61
CA ASP A 14 0.22 -1.30 -33.20
C ASP A 14 -0.40 -2.09 -32.05
N LEU A 15 -0.33 -3.42 -32.12
CA LEU A 15 -0.83 -4.29 -31.06
C LEU A 15 -0.03 -4.11 -29.76
N ARG A 16 1.30 -3.96 -29.86
CA ARG A 16 2.16 -3.66 -28.72
C ARG A 16 1.82 -2.31 -28.10
N GLU A 17 1.74 -1.25 -28.90
CA GLU A 17 1.40 0.08 -28.41
C GLU A 17 0.05 0.04 -27.69
N ARG A 18 -0.93 -0.64 -28.27
CA ARG A 18 -2.28 -0.73 -27.72
C ARG A 18 -2.35 -1.52 -26.42
N PHE A 19 -1.75 -2.70 -26.39
CA PHE A 19 -1.95 -3.66 -25.29
C PHE A 19 -0.84 -3.71 -24.27
N VAL A 20 0.38 -3.29 -24.62
CA VAL A 20 1.52 -3.23 -23.69
C VAL A 20 1.70 -1.80 -23.20
N ASP A 21 1.97 -0.86 -24.11
CA ASP A 21 2.40 0.51 -23.74
C ASP A 21 1.24 1.32 -23.16
N ARG A 22 0.08 1.31 -23.83
CA ARG A 22 -1.17 1.95 -23.33
C ARG A 22 -1.96 1.07 -22.36
N ALA A 23 -1.45 -0.12 -22.08
CA ALA A 23 -2.01 -1.08 -21.13
C ALA A 23 -3.52 -1.42 -21.28
N ARG A 24 -4.11 -1.28 -22.47
CA ARG A 24 -5.56 -1.49 -22.66
C ARG A 24 -6.00 -2.93 -22.32
N PRO A 25 -7.28 -3.13 -21.93
CA PRO A 25 -7.83 -4.46 -21.70
C PRO A 25 -7.64 -5.36 -22.92
N VAL A 26 -7.05 -6.53 -22.69
CA VAL A 26 -6.79 -7.52 -23.74
C VAL A 26 -8.03 -8.41 -23.91
N PRO A 27 -8.63 -8.47 -25.11
CA PRO A 27 -9.78 -9.32 -25.40
C PRO A 27 -9.58 -10.79 -25.03
N LYS A 28 -10.68 -11.47 -24.69
CA LYS A 28 -10.67 -12.91 -24.41
C LYS A 28 -10.24 -13.67 -25.67
N GLY A 29 -9.35 -14.65 -25.54
CA GLY A 29 -8.84 -15.45 -26.66
C GLY A 29 -7.70 -14.80 -27.46
N LEU A 30 -7.39 -13.51 -27.25
CA LEU A 30 -6.36 -12.83 -28.05
C LEU A 30 -4.95 -13.30 -27.73
N VAL A 31 -4.67 -13.64 -26.46
CA VAL A 31 -3.33 -14.14 -26.09
C VAL A 31 -3.09 -15.50 -26.72
N GLU A 32 -4.09 -16.38 -26.65
CA GLU A 32 -4.07 -17.72 -27.24
C GLU A 32 -3.94 -17.63 -28.77
N ALA A 33 -4.64 -16.69 -29.41
CA ALA A 33 -4.54 -16.45 -30.84
C ALA A 33 -3.14 -15.95 -31.26
N LEU A 34 -2.55 -15.02 -30.50
CA LEU A 34 -1.18 -14.53 -30.73
C LEU A 34 -0.12 -15.61 -30.52
N GLU A 35 -0.39 -16.63 -29.71
CA GLU A 35 0.50 -17.79 -29.50
C GLU A 35 0.49 -18.82 -30.63
N THR A 36 -0.54 -18.77 -31.46
CA THR A 36 -0.68 -19.62 -32.65
C THR A 36 -0.39 -18.86 -33.96
N ASP A 37 -0.04 -17.58 -33.85
CA ASP A 37 0.24 -16.72 -35.00
C ASP A 37 1.59 -17.07 -35.64
N GLN A 38 1.69 -17.00 -36.96
CA GLN A 38 2.92 -17.38 -37.65
C GLN A 38 4.09 -16.40 -37.41
N ARG A 39 3.80 -15.16 -36.99
CA ARG A 39 4.80 -14.11 -36.79
C ARG A 39 5.48 -14.27 -35.43
N GLN A 40 6.80 -14.39 -35.39
CA GLN A 40 7.56 -14.44 -34.13
C GLN A 40 7.26 -13.25 -33.20
N GLY A 41 7.03 -12.06 -33.77
CA GLY A 41 6.66 -10.87 -33.00
C GLY A 41 5.34 -11.02 -32.22
N ALA A 42 4.38 -11.79 -32.74
CA ALA A 42 3.12 -12.08 -32.05
C ALA A 42 3.34 -12.98 -30.83
N HIS A 43 4.18 -14.01 -30.93
CA HIS A 43 4.58 -14.86 -29.80
C HIS A 43 5.27 -14.05 -28.70
N HIS A 44 6.20 -13.16 -29.07
CA HIS A 44 6.85 -12.27 -28.11
C HIS A 44 5.87 -11.33 -27.42
N LEU A 45 4.91 -10.77 -28.17
CA LEU A 45 3.85 -9.93 -27.61
C LEU A 45 2.95 -10.71 -26.65
N ALA A 46 2.54 -11.94 -27.00
CA ALA A 46 1.76 -12.80 -26.13
C ALA A 46 2.48 -13.07 -24.80
N LYS A 47 3.79 -13.39 -24.86
CA LYS A 47 4.63 -13.58 -23.68
C LYS A 47 4.65 -12.32 -22.79
N GLN A 48 4.86 -11.15 -23.36
CA GLN A 48 4.85 -9.88 -22.63
C GLN A 48 3.50 -9.61 -21.94
N ILE A 49 2.39 -9.85 -22.65
CA ILE A 49 1.04 -9.71 -22.09
C ILE A 49 0.82 -10.69 -20.93
N ARG A 50 1.23 -11.96 -21.07
CA ARG A 50 1.12 -12.97 -19.99
C ARG A 50 1.94 -12.58 -18.78
N GLU A 51 3.19 -12.19 -18.97
CA GLU A 51 4.07 -11.76 -17.87
C GLU A 51 3.49 -10.57 -17.13
N ARG A 52 2.96 -9.57 -17.83
CA ARG A 52 2.27 -8.42 -17.21
C ARG A 52 1.04 -8.86 -16.43
N ARG A 53 0.18 -9.71 -17.01
CA ARG A 53 -1.01 -10.25 -16.33
C ARG A 53 -0.63 -11.01 -15.06
N ARG A 54 0.42 -11.84 -15.12
CA ARG A 54 0.97 -12.57 -13.96
C ARG A 54 1.44 -11.61 -12.88
N LYS A 55 2.25 -10.61 -13.22
CA LYS A 55 2.74 -9.58 -12.28
C LYS A 55 1.57 -8.82 -11.63
N ASN A 56 0.58 -8.41 -12.42
CA ASN A 56 -0.61 -7.73 -11.92
C ASN A 56 -1.44 -8.60 -10.96
N ARG A 57 -1.61 -9.89 -11.26
CA ARG A 57 -2.31 -10.82 -10.36
C ARG A 57 -1.53 -11.05 -9.08
N ALA A 58 -0.22 -11.25 -9.17
CA ALA A 58 0.66 -11.43 -8.02
C ALA A 58 0.61 -10.21 -7.09
N GLU A 59 0.67 -9.00 -7.66
CA GLU A 59 0.54 -7.75 -6.90
C GLU A 59 -0.84 -7.61 -6.25
N GLY A 60 -1.91 -7.93 -6.98
CA GLY A 60 -3.26 -7.92 -6.43
C GLY A 60 -3.44 -8.88 -5.24
N GLN A 61 -2.79 -10.04 -5.29
CA GLN A 61 -2.78 -11.00 -4.18
C GLN A 61 -1.92 -10.49 -3.01
N ARG A 62 -0.75 -9.92 -3.29
CA ARG A 62 0.13 -9.35 -2.26
C ARG A 62 -0.60 -8.25 -1.48
N LEU A 63 -1.24 -7.31 -2.17
CA LEU A 63 -2.01 -6.24 -1.53
C LEU A 63 -3.23 -6.76 -0.76
N HIS A 64 -3.87 -7.82 -1.25
CA HIS A 64 -4.95 -8.46 -0.49
C HIS A 64 -4.42 -9.09 0.81
N ASN A 65 -3.27 -9.76 0.76
CA ASN A 65 -2.63 -10.33 1.95
C ASN A 65 -2.14 -9.24 2.92
N LEU A 66 -1.70 -8.09 2.40
CA LEU A 66 -1.32 -6.92 3.21
C LEU A 66 -2.53 -6.33 3.95
N LEU A 67 -3.74 -6.54 3.47
CA LEU A 67 -4.99 -6.12 4.13
C LEU A 67 -5.56 -7.15 5.12
N ARG A 68 -4.84 -8.24 5.42
CA ARG A 68 -5.43 -9.37 6.16
C ARG A 68 -6.04 -8.98 7.51
N PHE A 69 -5.39 -8.07 8.23
CA PHE A 69 -5.86 -7.63 9.55
C PHE A 69 -7.05 -6.69 9.43
N GLU A 70 -7.02 -5.79 8.44
CA GLU A 70 -8.14 -4.91 8.13
C GLU A 70 -9.38 -5.72 7.74
N ILE A 71 -9.21 -6.74 6.90
CA ILE A 71 -10.30 -7.64 6.48
C ILE A 71 -10.91 -8.37 7.69
N GLU A 72 -10.06 -8.96 8.54
CA GLU A 72 -10.50 -9.65 9.76
C GLU A 72 -11.32 -8.72 10.67
N LEU A 73 -10.88 -7.48 10.84
CA LEU A 73 -11.57 -6.49 11.68
C LEU A 73 -12.85 -5.95 11.02
N TRP A 74 -12.88 -5.77 9.70
CA TRP A 74 -14.09 -5.41 8.97
C TRP A 74 -15.17 -6.50 9.07
N GLU A 75 -14.77 -7.78 9.08
CA GLU A 75 -15.67 -8.92 9.29
C GLU A 75 -16.22 -8.96 10.73
N GLN A 76 -15.46 -8.46 11.71
CA GLN A 76 -15.90 -8.29 13.09
C GLN A 76 -16.81 -7.05 13.29
N GLY A 77 -17.02 -6.25 12.25
CA GLY A 77 -17.94 -5.10 12.27
C GLY A 77 -17.28 -3.74 12.56
N PHE A 78 -15.96 -3.69 12.79
CA PHE A 78 -15.23 -2.43 12.86
C PHE A 78 -15.23 -1.76 11.47
N ARG A 79 -15.34 -0.43 11.39
CA ARG A 79 -15.38 0.29 10.10
C ARG A 79 -14.13 1.14 9.88
N PHE A 80 -13.76 1.93 10.87
CA PHE A 80 -12.60 2.83 10.82
C PHE A 80 -11.42 2.21 11.55
N ILE A 81 -10.49 1.66 10.78
CA ILE A 81 -9.29 1.00 11.30
C ILE A 81 -8.11 1.94 11.04
N ALA A 82 -7.46 2.40 12.11
CA ALA A 82 -6.25 3.21 12.02
C ALA A 82 -5.01 2.30 12.07
N GLY A 83 -4.10 2.46 11.11
CA GLY A 83 -2.74 1.96 11.24
C GLY A 83 -1.82 3.04 11.81
N VAL A 84 -0.90 2.65 12.68
CA VAL A 84 0.04 3.56 13.34
C VAL A 84 1.45 2.99 13.31
N ASP A 85 2.41 3.83 12.93
CA ASP A 85 3.84 3.53 12.95
C ASP A 85 4.67 4.77 13.30
N GLU A 86 5.92 4.56 13.72
CA GLU A 86 6.88 5.59 14.08
C GLU A 86 8.19 5.55 13.27
N ALA A 87 8.78 6.74 13.08
CA ALA A 87 10.09 6.94 12.50
C ALA A 87 10.94 7.87 13.40
N GLY A 88 12.26 7.74 13.33
CA GLY A 88 13.18 8.60 14.11
C GLY A 88 13.57 8.05 15.49
N MET A 89 13.33 6.76 15.75
CA MET A 89 13.65 6.10 17.04
C MET A 89 15.16 5.83 17.29
N ALA A 90 15.99 5.88 16.24
CA ALA A 90 17.41 5.50 16.28
C ALA A 90 18.42 6.61 15.92
N PRO A 91 18.09 7.61 15.07
CA PRO A 91 19.00 8.71 14.76
C PRO A 91 19.49 9.47 16.01
N LEU A 92 20.69 10.04 15.92
CA LEU A 92 21.30 10.86 16.99
C LEU A 92 20.67 12.25 17.14
N ALA A 93 19.95 12.72 16.12
CA ALA A 93 19.35 14.05 16.10
C ALA A 93 18.00 14.02 15.41
N GLY A 94 17.12 14.94 15.82
CA GLY A 94 15.78 15.10 15.29
C GLY A 94 14.70 14.51 16.21
N PRO A 95 13.42 14.84 15.93
CA PRO A 95 12.30 14.34 16.69
C PRO A 95 11.99 12.87 16.35
N VAL A 96 11.20 12.23 17.21
CA VAL A 96 10.44 11.03 16.81
C VAL A 96 9.14 11.49 16.19
N VAL A 97 8.78 10.94 15.03
CA VAL A 97 7.55 11.25 14.31
C VAL A 97 6.73 9.97 14.19
N ALA A 98 5.43 10.05 14.36
CA ALA A 98 4.50 8.95 14.11
C ALA A 98 3.35 9.43 13.23
N ALA A 99 2.78 8.53 12.45
CA ALA A 99 1.56 8.80 11.69
C ALA A 99 0.46 7.83 12.09
N ALA A 100 -0.78 8.28 11.95
CA ALA A 100 -1.97 7.46 12.06
C ALA A 100 -2.77 7.62 10.76
N VAL A 101 -3.13 6.51 10.12
CA VAL A 101 -3.78 6.50 8.81
C VAL A 101 -4.98 5.57 8.81
N ILE A 102 -6.15 6.08 8.38
CA ILE A 102 -7.35 5.29 8.12
C ILE A 102 -7.58 5.24 6.61
N LEU A 103 -7.43 4.06 6.03
CA LEU A 103 -7.61 3.85 4.60
C LEU A 103 -9.08 3.51 4.26
N PRO A 104 -9.54 3.78 3.03
CA PRO A 104 -10.82 3.26 2.55
C PRO A 104 -10.89 1.73 2.62
N ARG A 105 -12.09 1.19 2.77
CA ARG A 105 -12.30 -0.26 2.77
C ARG A 105 -11.78 -0.87 1.47
N ASN A 106 -11.02 -1.97 1.58
CA ASN A 106 -10.35 -2.66 0.48
C ASN A 106 -9.38 -1.78 -0.34
N TYR A 107 -8.81 -0.73 0.25
CA TYR A 107 -7.85 0.14 -0.43
C TYR A 107 -6.61 -0.63 -0.92
N LYS A 108 -6.31 -0.50 -2.21
CA LYS A 108 -5.18 -1.18 -2.85
C LYS A 108 -4.35 -0.17 -3.64
N LEU A 109 -3.29 0.32 -3.02
CA LEU A 109 -2.28 1.13 -3.69
C LEU A 109 -1.15 0.22 -4.16
N ARG A 110 -0.89 0.21 -5.47
CA ARG A 110 0.21 -0.58 -6.05
C ARG A 110 1.52 -0.14 -5.45
N GLN A 111 2.43 -1.09 -5.21
CA GLN A 111 3.76 -0.86 -4.62
C GLN A 111 3.74 -0.39 -3.16
N LEU A 112 2.58 -0.24 -2.52
CA LEU A 112 2.51 -0.03 -1.07
C LEU A 112 3.18 -1.19 -0.34
N ASN A 113 4.15 -0.88 0.50
CA ASN A 113 4.95 -1.82 1.28
C ASN A 113 5.64 -1.06 2.43
N ASP A 114 6.33 -1.78 3.31
CA ASP A 114 7.27 -1.21 4.28
C ASP A 114 8.19 -0.20 3.58
N SER A 115 8.19 1.06 4.05
CA SER A 115 8.91 2.14 3.38
C SER A 115 10.43 1.97 3.42
N LYS A 116 10.95 1.18 4.37
CA LYS A 116 12.37 0.80 4.43
C LYS A 116 12.74 -0.13 3.27
N GLN A 117 11.76 -0.85 2.70
CA GLN A 117 11.94 -1.69 1.51
C GLN A 117 11.75 -0.88 0.20
N ILE A 118 11.24 0.34 0.28
CA ILE A 118 11.10 1.26 -0.85
C ILE A 118 12.32 2.16 -0.91
N LEU A 119 13.36 1.68 -1.61
CA LEU A 119 14.64 2.39 -1.74
C LEU A 119 14.54 3.67 -2.58
N ASP A 120 13.57 3.72 -3.50
CA ASP A 120 13.31 4.89 -4.36
C ASP A 120 12.55 5.97 -3.58
N GLU A 121 13.23 7.09 -3.32
CA GLU A 121 12.67 8.24 -2.61
C GLU A 121 11.53 8.93 -3.38
N ALA A 122 11.66 9.05 -4.71
CA ALA A 122 10.64 9.69 -5.53
C ALA A 122 9.36 8.86 -5.51
N LEU A 123 9.48 7.54 -5.60
CA LEU A 123 8.35 6.62 -5.44
C LEU A 123 7.72 6.72 -4.05
N ARG A 124 8.53 6.80 -2.98
CA ARG A 124 8.00 6.95 -1.61
C ARG A 124 7.22 8.26 -1.45
N ALA A 125 7.72 9.36 -2.02
CA ALA A 125 7.04 10.65 -2.02
C ALA A 125 5.72 10.61 -2.82
N GLU A 126 5.72 9.94 -3.97
CA GLU A 126 4.51 9.72 -4.78
C GLU A 126 3.47 8.89 -4.02
N LEU A 127 3.88 7.78 -3.40
CA LEU A 127 2.99 6.95 -2.59
C LEU A 127 2.42 7.71 -1.39
N ALA A 128 3.25 8.47 -0.68
CA ALA A 128 2.78 9.30 0.44
C ALA A 128 1.73 10.33 -0.01
N LYS A 129 1.88 10.90 -1.21
CA LYS A 129 0.87 11.79 -1.80
C LYS A 129 -0.44 11.05 -2.08
N HIS A 130 -0.38 9.88 -2.69
CA HIS A 130 -1.57 9.06 -2.94
C HIS A 130 -2.28 8.66 -1.65
N ILE A 131 -1.53 8.19 -0.64
CA ILE A 131 -2.08 7.84 0.68
C ILE A 131 -2.80 9.04 1.29
N LYS A 132 -2.17 10.22 1.31
CA LYS A 132 -2.78 11.43 1.90
C LYS A 132 -4.01 11.91 1.15
N GLN A 133 -4.08 11.67 -0.15
CA GLN A 133 -5.22 12.05 -1.00
C GLN A 133 -6.40 11.07 -0.85
N ASP A 134 -6.11 9.78 -0.74
CA ASP A 134 -7.11 8.72 -0.75
C ASP A 134 -7.57 8.29 0.64
N ALA A 135 -6.76 8.52 1.68
CA ALA A 135 -7.10 8.16 3.06
C ALA A 135 -8.38 8.86 3.51
N VAL A 136 -9.18 8.13 4.29
CA VAL A 136 -10.39 8.68 4.93
C VAL A 136 -10.00 9.80 5.89
N VAL A 137 -8.96 9.54 6.69
CA VAL A 137 -8.32 10.51 7.56
C VAL A 137 -6.89 10.05 7.83
N TRP A 138 -6.01 11.02 8.02
CA TRP A 138 -4.65 10.77 8.50
C TRP A 138 -4.23 11.91 9.42
N SER A 139 -3.23 11.65 10.25
CA SER A 139 -2.61 12.65 11.11
C SER A 139 -1.17 12.29 11.43
N VAL A 140 -0.40 13.28 11.85
CA VAL A 140 1.01 13.14 12.22
C VAL A 140 1.21 13.70 13.62
N GLY A 141 1.81 12.91 14.47
CA GLY A 141 2.28 13.29 15.80
C GLY A 141 3.80 13.31 15.84
N ARG A 142 4.35 14.10 16.75
CA ARG A 142 5.80 14.18 16.96
C ARG A 142 6.12 14.35 18.43
N ALA A 143 7.27 13.86 18.84
CA ALA A 143 7.89 14.15 20.13
C ALA A 143 9.24 14.82 19.85
N GLU A 144 9.39 16.05 20.32
CA GLU A 144 10.58 16.88 20.08
C GLU A 144 11.75 16.43 20.98
N VAL A 145 12.97 16.84 20.63
CA VAL A 145 14.20 16.39 21.31
C VAL A 145 14.14 16.57 22.84
N GLY A 146 13.65 17.71 23.33
CA GLY A 146 13.52 17.93 24.78
C GLY A 146 12.55 16.96 25.48
N GLU A 147 11.56 16.45 24.76
CA GLU A 147 10.65 15.43 25.26
C GLU A 147 11.31 14.05 25.24
N ILE A 148 12.15 13.76 24.24
CA ILE A 148 12.98 12.54 24.19
C ILE A 148 13.92 12.50 25.39
N ASP A 149 14.60 13.61 25.68
CA ASP A 149 15.54 13.72 26.80
C ASP A 149 14.84 13.52 28.16
N THR A 150 13.60 13.99 28.26
CA THR A 150 12.80 13.90 29.51
C THR A 150 12.16 12.52 29.68
N LEU A 151 11.60 11.95 28.61
CA LEU A 151 10.76 10.76 28.67
C LEU A 151 11.50 9.47 28.34
N ASN A 152 12.70 9.56 27.78
CA ASN A 152 13.38 8.53 27.01
C ASN A 152 12.73 8.24 25.64
N ILE A 153 13.50 7.59 24.77
CA ILE A 153 13.12 7.34 23.38
C ILE A 153 11.88 6.45 23.24
N TYR A 154 11.69 5.47 24.14
CA TYR A 154 10.54 4.57 24.12
C TYR A 154 9.23 5.31 24.41
N HIS A 155 9.19 6.12 25.47
CA HIS A 155 7.98 6.87 25.83
C HIS A 155 7.74 8.08 24.92
N ALA A 156 8.79 8.71 24.40
CA ALA A 156 8.66 9.73 23.36
C ALA A 156 8.02 9.16 22.09
N GLY A 157 8.38 7.94 21.68
CA GLY A 157 7.70 7.24 20.58
C GLY A 157 6.21 7.00 20.85
N LEU A 158 5.87 6.51 22.06
CA LEU A 158 4.46 6.34 22.45
C LEU A 158 3.69 7.67 22.48
N LEU A 159 4.34 8.76 22.90
CA LEU A 159 3.75 10.11 22.88
C LEU A 159 3.50 10.59 21.45
N ALA A 160 4.46 10.39 20.54
CA ALA A 160 4.28 10.73 19.12
C ALA A 160 3.10 9.95 18.51
N MET A 161 3.00 8.65 18.76
CA MET A 161 1.87 7.82 18.31
C MET A 161 0.53 8.29 18.89
N GLN A 162 0.49 8.57 20.20
CA GLN A 162 -0.71 9.07 20.85
C GLN A 162 -1.16 10.40 20.24
N ARG A 163 -0.21 11.31 19.94
CA ARG A 163 -0.50 12.58 19.25
C ARG A 163 -1.03 12.33 17.84
N ALA A 164 -0.48 11.36 17.11
CA ALA A 164 -0.96 10.99 15.79
C ALA A 164 -2.42 10.48 15.84
N VAL A 165 -2.73 9.57 16.76
CA VAL A 165 -4.09 9.05 16.94
C VAL A 165 -5.06 10.15 17.38
N ASN A 166 -4.68 10.98 18.35
CA ASN A 166 -5.52 12.07 18.85
C ASN A 166 -5.73 13.19 17.82
N GLY A 167 -4.81 13.33 16.86
CA GLY A 167 -4.92 14.28 15.78
C GLY A 167 -5.81 13.83 14.61
N LEU A 168 -6.36 12.60 14.65
CA LEU A 168 -7.35 12.16 13.67
C LEU A 168 -8.66 12.93 13.89
N SER A 169 -9.19 13.55 12.84
CA SER A 169 -10.46 14.28 12.90
C SER A 169 -11.68 13.38 13.13
N SER A 170 -11.51 12.06 12.97
CA SER A 170 -12.50 11.05 13.31
C SER A 170 -11.87 10.00 14.23
N HIS A 171 -12.63 9.53 15.23
CA HIS A 171 -12.15 8.51 16.14
C HIS A 171 -12.09 7.15 15.43
N PRO A 172 -10.97 6.41 15.51
CA PRO A 172 -10.90 5.06 14.99
C PRO A 172 -11.76 4.11 15.82
N ASP A 173 -12.41 3.14 15.16
CA ASP A 173 -13.10 2.03 15.82
C ASP A 173 -12.10 0.99 16.33
N PHE A 174 -10.93 0.88 15.67
CA PHE A 174 -9.86 -0.03 16.02
C PHE A 174 -8.50 0.53 15.60
N ILE A 175 -7.44 0.23 16.37
CA ILE A 175 -6.07 0.68 16.09
C ILE A 175 -5.15 -0.53 15.86
N LEU A 176 -4.48 -0.58 14.72
CA LEU A 176 -3.37 -1.48 14.40
C LEU A 176 -2.06 -0.71 14.59
N VAL A 177 -1.12 -1.25 15.37
CA VAL A 177 0.14 -0.57 15.72
C VAL A 177 1.32 -1.49 15.43
N ASP A 178 2.43 -0.97 14.88
CA ASP A 178 3.65 -1.79 14.75
C ASP A 178 4.25 -2.08 16.14
N ALA A 179 4.24 -3.37 16.50
CA ALA A 179 4.82 -3.96 17.71
C ALA A 179 4.50 -3.33 19.09
N ARG A 180 3.63 -2.31 19.20
CA ARG A 180 3.40 -1.54 20.43
C ARG A 180 1.92 -1.44 20.85
N ARG A 181 1.73 -0.92 22.07
CA ARG A 181 0.44 -0.60 22.71
C ARG A 181 0.46 0.89 23.04
N ILE A 182 -0.35 1.70 22.36
CA ILE A 182 -0.43 3.13 22.64
C ILE A 182 -1.22 3.31 23.95
N PRO A 183 -0.69 4.07 24.92
CA PRO A 183 -1.38 4.30 26.19
C PRO A 183 -2.48 5.37 26.02
N HIS A 184 -3.52 5.29 26.86
CA HIS A 184 -4.62 6.25 26.93
C HIS A 184 -5.43 6.42 25.62
N CYS A 185 -5.44 5.40 24.76
CA CYS A 185 -6.41 5.29 23.67
C CYS A 185 -7.66 4.53 24.14
N SER A 186 -8.85 5.08 23.85
CA SER A 186 -10.14 4.46 24.17
C SER A 186 -10.51 3.33 23.20
N ALA A 187 -10.06 3.43 21.94
CA ALA A 187 -10.31 2.43 20.93
C ALA A 187 -9.54 1.13 21.25
N PRO A 188 -10.13 -0.06 20.97
CA PRO A 188 -9.40 -1.31 21.03
C PRO A 188 -8.21 -1.28 20.06
N GLN A 189 -7.12 -1.93 20.45
CA GLN A 189 -5.90 -1.93 19.65
C GLN A 189 -5.21 -3.29 19.62
N ARG A 190 -4.46 -3.52 18.55
CA ARG A 190 -3.65 -4.73 18.35
C ARG A 190 -2.25 -4.32 17.89
N GLY A 191 -1.25 -4.70 18.68
CA GLY A 191 0.14 -4.63 18.27
C GLY A 191 0.47 -5.79 17.32
N ILE A 192 1.10 -5.50 16.19
CA ILE A 192 1.50 -6.49 15.18
C ILE A 192 3.01 -6.41 15.00
N ILE A 193 3.72 -7.50 15.23
CA ILE A 193 5.16 -7.57 14.97
C ILE A 193 5.39 -7.51 13.45
N LYS A 194 6.18 -6.54 12.97
CA LYS A 194 6.40 -6.26 11.53
C LYS A 194 5.10 -5.83 10.84
N GLY A 195 4.34 -4.98 11.51
CA GLY A 195 3.03 -4.51 11.07
C GLY A 195 3.08 -3.84 9.69
N ASP A 196 4.13 -3.09 9.41
CA ASP A 196 4.45 -2.45 8.12
C ASP A 196 4.46 -3.42 6.92
N THR A 197 4.80 -4.68 7.13
CA THR A 197 4.78 -5.73 6.09
C THR A 197 3.49 -6.56 6.02
N LEU A 198 2.59 -6.38 7.00
CA LEU A 198 1.45 -7.29 7.22
C LEU A 198 0.09 -6.58 7.29
N SER A 199 0.07 -5.25 7.45
CA SER A 199 -1.11 -4.39 7.50
C SER A 199 -0.90 -3.21 6.55
N ALA A 200 -1.86 -3.00 5.65
CA ALA A 200 -1.79 -1.89 4.71
C ALA A 200 -1.89 -0.54 5.40
N SER A 201 -2.66 -0.47 6.49
CA SER A 201 -2.82 0.76 7.27
C SER A 201 -1.54 1.13 8.00
N ILE A 202 -0.82 0.14 8.58
CA ILE A 202 0.49 0.37 9.20
C ILE A 202 1.52 0.73 8.12
N ALA A 203 1.56 -0.01 7.00
CA ALA A 203 2.44 0.30 5.87
C ALA A 203 2.23 1.73 5.32
N ALA A 204 0.99 2.22 5.33
CA ALA A 204 0.67 3.58 4.91
C ALA A 204 1.07 4.65 5.94
N ALA A 205 1.18 4.29 7.22
CA ALA A 205 1.64 5.17 8.30
C ALA A 205 3.18 5.26 8.39
N SER A 206 3.88 4.21 7.96
CA SER A 206 5.34 4.05 7.93
C SER A 206 6.04 4.94 6.88
#